data_AF-A0A5J6IFZ9-F1
#
_entry.id   AF-A0A5J6IFZ9-F1
#
_cell.length_a   1.000
_cell.length_b   1.000
_cell.length_c   1.000
_cell.angle_alpha   90.00
_cell.angle_beta   90.00
_cell.angle_gamma   90.00
#
_symmetry.space_group_name_H-M   'P 1'
#
loop_
_entity.id
_entity.type
_entity.pdbx_description
1 polymer ?
#
loop_
_entity_poly.entity_id
_entity_poly.type
_entity_poly.pdbx_seq_one_letter_code
_entity_poly.pdbx_strand_id
1 'polypeptide(L)'
;MADTSLDLTLDAAELTARLVDFRSESGTEKPLADAIETALRALPHLTVERFGNNVVARTDLGRPERVILAGHIDTVPIAENVPSRLDEDGVLWGCGTCDMKSGVAVQLRIAATVPAPNRDLTFVFYDNEEVAAELNGLKHVSEAHPEWLQGDFAVLLEPSDGQVEGGCQGTLRVLLKTKGERAHSARGWMGSNAIHAAAPILARLASYEPRWPVIDGLEYREGLNAVGIAGGVAGNVIPDECVVTVNFRYAPDRTSEEAVAHVREVFADCGVDEFEVVDHSSAAMPGLSHPAAKAFIEAVGGTPMPKYGWTDVSRFSALGVPAVNYGPGNPHLAHKRDERVEIAKVLAGEERLRTWLTA
;
A
#
# COMPACT_ATOMS: atom_id res chain seq x y z
N MET A 1 -15.33 -23.02 17.93
CA MET A 1 -14.44 -22.43 16.91
C MET A 1 -15.29 -21.43 16.15
N ALA A 2 -14.85 -20.18 16.03
CA ALA A 2 -15.57 -19.22 15.19
C ALA A 2 -15.67 -19.79 13.78
N ASP A 3 -16.82 -19.62 13.12
CA ASP A 3 -16.99 -20.00 11.73
C ASP A 3 -15.98 -19.19 10.90
N THR A 4 -15.06 -19.90 10.25
CA THR A 4 -13.99 -19.32 9.43
C THR A 4 -14.33 -19.37 7.94
N SER A 5 -15.55 -19.79 7.60
CA SER A 5 -16.03 -19.77 6.21
C SER A 5 -16.43 -18.35 5.79
N LEU A 6 -16.08 -17.98 4.56
CA LEU A 6 -16.56 -16.75 3.93
C LEU A 6 -17.81 -17.06 3.11
N ASP A 7 -18.95 -16.51 3.54
CA ASP A 7 -20.19 -16.55 2.78
C ASP A 7 -20.21 -15.41 1.75
N LEU A 8 -19.91 -15.75 0.49
CA LEU A 8 -19.90 -14.79 -0.60
C LEU A 8 -21.30 -14.34 -1.05
N THR A 9 -22.38 -14.89 -0.48
CA THR A 9 -23.76 -14.46 -0.78
C THR A 9 -24.13 -13.17 -0.07
N LEU A 10 -23.49 -12.86 1.07
CA LEU A 10 -23.59 -11.60 1.80
C LEU A 10 -23.24 -10.40 0.91
N ASP A 11 -23.75 -9.20 1.24
CA ASP A 11 -23.30 -8.00 0.53
C ASP A 11 -21.83 -7.63 0.87
N ALA A 12 -21.23 -6.70 0.11
CA ALA A 12 -19.84 -6.32 0.36
C ALA A 12 -19.60 -5.70 1.75
N ALA A 13 -20.59 -5.05 2.36
CA ALA A 13 -20.43 -4.43 3.68
C ALA A 13 -20.41 -5.49 4.79
N GLU A 14 -21.33 -6.45 4.75
CA GLU A 14 -21.35 -7.59 5.67
C GLU A 14 -20.11 -8.47 5.50
N LEU A 15 -19.69 -8.72 4.26
CA LEU A 15 -18.46 -9.45 3.99
C LEU A 15 -17.23 -8.70 4.51
N THR A 16 -17.19 -7.36 4.40
CA THR A 16 -16.12 -6.54 5.01
C THR A 16 -16.03 -6.79 6.51
N ALA A 17 -17.15 -6.77 7.23
CA ALA A 17 -17.16 -7.04 8.67
C ALA A 17 -16.59 -8.43 9.00
N ARG A 18 -16.95 -9.45 8.20
CA ARG A 18 -16.39 -10.81 8.35
C ARG A 18 -14.88 -10.83 8.14
N LEU A 19 -14.37 -10.16 7.10
CA LEU A 19 -12.94 -10.10 6.83
C LEU A 19 -12.18 -9.38 7.97
N VAL A 20 -12.73 -8.28 8.50
CA VAL A 20 -12.12 -7.51 9.60
C VAL A 20 -11.97 -8.35 10.87
N ASP A 21 -12.89 -9.29 11.11
CA ASP A 21 -12.83 -10.18 12.26
C ASP A 21 -11.72 -11.26 12.14
N PHE A 22 -11.13 -11.46 10.96
CA PHE A 22 -9.87 -12.18 10.83
C PHE A 22 -8.72 -11.31 11.34
N ARG A 23 -8.00 -11.80 12.35
CA ARG A 23 -6.69 -11.24 12.70
C ARG A 23 -5.69 -11.65 11.62
N SER A 24 -5.29 -10.69 10.81
CA SER A 24 -4.40 -10.87 9.66
C SER A 24 -3.34 -9.78 9.65
N GLU A 25 -2.73 -9.50 10.80
CA GLU A 25 -1.51 -8.70 10.84
C GLU A 25 -0.44 -9.32 9.90
N SER A 26 0.39 -8.51 9.26
CA SER A 26 1.40 -9.01 8.31
C SER A 26 2.22 -10.18 8.89
N GLY A 27 2.30 -11.27 8.12
CA GLY A 27 2.91 -12.54 8.51
C GLY A 27 1.97 -13.54 9.21
N THR A 28 0.71 -13.16 9.49
CA THR A 28 -0.29 -14.03 10.16
C THR A 28 -1.57 -14.27 9.34
N GLU A 29 -1.55 -13.94 8.05
CA GLU A 29 -2.70 -13.89 7.15
C GLU A 29 -3.25 -15.27 6.76
N LYS A 30 -2.52 -16.34 7.08
CA LYS A 30 -2.84 -17.71 6.65
C LYS A 30 -4.31 -18.11 6.84
N PRO A 31 -4.96 -17.88 8.01
CA PRO A 31 -6.37 -18.23 8.18
C PRO A 31 -7.30 -17.51 7.20
N LEU A 32 -7.03 -16.25 6.90
CA LEU A 32 -7.81 -15.48 5.93
C LEU A 32 -7.52 -15.95 4.50
N ALA A 33 -6.26 -16.20 4.15
CA ALA A 33 -5.89 -16.76 2.85
C ALA A 33 -6.55 -18.13 2.59
N ASP A 34 -6.58 -19.01 3.59
CA ASP A 34 -7.24 -20.32 3.50
C ASP A 34 -8.76 -20.19 3.30
N ALA A 35 -9.39 -19.23 3.97
CA ALA A 35 -10.82 -18.95 3.82
C ALA A 35 -11.16 -18.38 2.44
N ILE A 36 -10.33 -17.48 1.92
CA ILE A 36 -10.44 -16.92 0.56
C ILE A 36 -10.29 -18.02 -0.49
N GLU A 37 -9.25 -18.86 -0.37
CA GLU A 37 -9.03 -19.98 -1.30
C GLU A 37 -10.24 -20.93 -1.31
N THR A 38 -10.74 -21.30 -0.13
CA THR A 38 -11.90 -22.20 0.00
C THR A 38 -13.13 -21.62 -0.68
N ALA A 39 -13.42 -20.33 -0.44
CA ALA A 39 -14.58 -19.66 -1.02
C ALA A 39 -14.48 -19.54 -2.55
N LEU A 40 -13.29 -19.21 -3.08
CA LEU A 40 -13.08 -19.08 -4.52
C LEU A 40 -13.08 -20.42 -5.25
N ARG A 41 -12.53 -21.49 -4.65
CA ARG A 41 -12.56 -22.84 -5.24
C ARG A 41 -13.97 -23.42 -5.37
N ALA A 42 -14.93 -22.92 -4.60
CA ALA A 42 -16.34 -23.29 -4.72
C ALA A 42 -17.02 -22.66 -5.95
N LEU A 43 -16.39 -21.69 -6.61
CA LEU A 43 -16.91 -21.01 -7.80
C LEU A 43 -16.43 -21.75 -9.07
N PRO A 44 -17.31 -22.43 -9.81
CA PRO A 44 -16.91 -23.33 -10.90
C PRO A 44 -16.36 -22.61 -12.14
N HIS A 45 -16.57 -21.30 -12.26
CA HIS A 45 -16.08 -20.47 -13.35
C HIS A 45 -14.66 -19.92 -13.11
N LEU A 46 -14.03 -20.23 -11.98
CA LEU A 46 -12.70 -19.76 -11.62
C LEU A 46 -11.67 -20.90 -11.57
N THR A 47 -10.48 -20.63 -12.10
CA THR A 47 -9.28 -21.41 -11.80
C THR A 47 -8.54 -20.73 -10.67
N VAL A 48 -8.26 -21.45 -9.57
CA VAL A 48 -7.65 -20.91 -8.36
C VAL A 48 -6.27 -21.53 -8.12
N GLU A 49 -5.26 -20.66 -8.03
CA GLU A 49 -3.87 -20.97 -7.73
C GLU A 49 -3.47 -20.38 -6.37
N ARG A 50 -2.54 -21.04 -5.67
CA ARG A 50 -2.07 -20.66 -4.33
C ARG A 50 -0.55 -20.65 -4.29
N PHE A 51 0.04 -19.57 -3.78
CA PHE A 51 1.48 -19.45 -3.56
C PHE A 51 1.77 -18.78 -2.21
N GLY A 52 2.20 -19.56 -1.20
CA GLY A 52 2.29 -19.04 0.18
C GLY A 52 0.91 -18.65 0.71
N ASN A 53 0.73 -17.42 1.19
CA ASN A 53 -0.60 -16.88 1.54
C ASN A 53 -1.26 -16.08 0.40
N ASN A 54 -0.64 -16.05 -0.78
CA ASN A 54 -1.19 -15.41 -1.97
C ASN A 54 -2.18 -16.34 -2.66
N VAL A 55 -3.38 -15.83 -2.99
CA VAL A 55 -4.42 -16.54 -3.73
C VAL A 55 -4.69 -15.79 -5.03
N VAL A 56 -4.57 -16.47 -6.16
CA VAL A 56 -4.91 -15.92 -7.48
C VAL A 56 -6.05 -16.72 -8.09
N ALA A 57 -7.13 -16.05 -8.48
CA ALA A 57 -8.26 -16.68 -9.15
C ALA A 57 -8.51 -16.03 -10.52
N ARG A 58 -8.78 -16.83 -11.55
CA ARG A 58 -8.89 -16.34 -12.93
C ARG A 58 -10.09 -16.92 -13.66
N THR A 59 -10.71 -16.10 -14.50
CA THR A 59 -11.60 -16.59 -15.56
C THR A 59 -10.80 -16.97 -16.80
N ASP A 60 -11.35 -17.88 -17.61
CA ASP A 60 -10.80 -18.27 -18.91
C ASP A 60 -11.92 -18.32 -19.96
N LEU A 61 -12.48 -17.15 -20.26
CA LEU A 61 -13.63 -16.97 -21.16
C LEU A 61 -13.21 -16.60 -22.58
N GLY A 62 -11.92 -16.38 -22.83
CA GLY A 62 -11.38 -15.99 -24.14
C GLY A 62 -11.80 -14.58 -24.56
N ARG A 63 -11.92 -13.66 -23.59
CA ARG A 63 -12.26 -12.26 -23.87
C ARG A 63 -11.05 -11.54 -24.49
N PRO A 64 -11.27 -10.46 -25.26
CA PRO A 64 -10.20 -9.75 -25.95
C PRO A 64 -9.25 -9.00 -25.00
N GLU A 65 -9.71 -8.68 -23.78
CA GLU A 65 -8.95 -7.98 -22.75
C GLU A 65 -9.06 -8.73 -21.42
N ARG A 66 -8.02 -8.59 -20.59
CA ARG A 66 -7.99 -9.07 -19.20
C ARG A 66 -7.75 -7.93 -18.22
N VAL A 67 -8.58 -7.85 -17.19
CA VAL A 67 -8.44 -6.93 -16.06
C VAL A 67 -7.99 -7.69 -14.82
N ILE A 68 -7.04 -7.10 -14.08
CA ILE A 68 -6.59 -7.58 -12.79
C ILE A 68 -7.24 -6.73 -11.70
N LEU A 69 -7.92 -7.37 -10.75
CA LEU A 69 -8.34 -6.77 -9.49
C LEU A 69 -7.41 -7.31 -8.41
N ALA A 70 -6.71 -6.43 -7.71
CA ALA A 70 -5.73 -6.82 -6.71
C ALA A 70 -5.98 -6.13 -5.37
N GLY A 71 -5.67 -6.84 -4.29
CA GLY A 71 -5.65 -6.25 -2.95
C GLY A 71 -4.94 -7.12 -1.93
N HIS A 72 -4.28 -6.47 -0.99
CA HIS A 72 -3.64 -7.17 0.10
C HIS A 72 -4.63 -7.59 1.18
N ILE A 73 -4.33 -8.69 1.87
CA ILE A 73 -5.19 -9.28 2.90
C ILE A 73 -4.62 -9.09 4.31
N ASP A 74 -3.39 -8.59 4.41
CA ASP A 74 -2.76 -8.23 5.67
C ASP A 74 -3.27 -6.88 6.20
N THR A 75 -2.85 -6.57 7.43
CA THR A 75 -3.12 -5.30 8.11
C THR A 75 -1.91 -4.92 8.94
N VAL A 76 -1.78 -3.64 9.27
CA VAL A 76 -0.88 -3.18 10.33
C VAL A 76 -1.22 -3.80 11.70
N PRO A 77 -0.33 -3.72 12.71
CA PRO A 77 -0.62 -4.24 14.04
C PRO A 77 -1.92 -3.71 14.64
N ILE A 78 -2.80 -4.64 15.01
CA ILE A 78 -4.12 -4.34 15.58
C ILE A 78 -3.97 -3.56 16.90
N ALA A 79 -4.77 -2.50 17.06
CA ALA A 79 -4.68 -1.55 18.15
C ALA A 79 -5.96 -1.50 19.01
N GLU A 80 -6.42 -2.69 19.42
CA GLU A 80 -7.69 -2.93 20.15
C GLU A 80 -8.95 -2.50 19.39
N ASN A 81 -8.86 -2.49 18.06
CA ASN A 81 -9.89 -2.06 17.12
C ASN A 81 -10.47 -3.24 16.31
N VAL A 82 -10.54 -4.42 16.94
CA VAL A 82 -11.29 -5.59 16.45
C VAL A 82 -11.98 -6.27 17.65
N PRO A 83 -13.12 -6.97 17.50
CA PRO A 83 -13.84 -7.24 16.25
C PRO A 83 -14.46 -5.99 15.62
N SER A 84 -14.92 -6.13 14.39
CA SER A 84 -15.66 -5.09 13.68
C SER A 84 -16.91 -4.65 14.43
N ARG A 85 -17.29 -3.38 14.26
CA ARG A 85 -18.51 -2.81 14.85
C ARG A 85 -19.18 -1.90 13.85
N LEU A 86 -20.40 -2.24 13.44
CA LEU A 86 -21.27 -1.33 12.69
C LEU A 86 -22.03 -0.44 13.68
N ASP A 87 -22.04 0.87 13.46
CA ASP A 87 -22.86 1.80 14.23
C ASP A 87 -24.20 2.13 13.54
N GLU A 88 -25.04 2.90 14.24
CA GLU A 88 -26.38 3.28 13.79
C GLU A 88 -26.35 4.22 12.57
N ASP A 89 -25.23 4.90 12.33
CA ASP A 89 -25.04 5.83 11.21
C ASP A 89 -24.53 5.13 9.93
N GLY A 90 -24.39 3.79 9.96
CA GLY A 90 -23.92 3.00 8.83
C GLY A 90 -22.40 3.08 8.64
N VAL A 91 -21.65 3.35 9.70
CA VAL A 91 -20.19 3.35 9.68
C VAL A 91 -19.68 2.05 10.29
N LEU A 92 -18.90 1.31 9.50
CA LEU A 92 -18.25 0.08 9.94
C LEU A 92 -16.86 0.43 10.47
N TRP A 93 -16.64 0.13 11.75
CA TRP A 93 -15.39 0.38 12.47
C TRP A 93 -14.58 -0.90 12.58
N GLY A 94 -13.27 -0.78 12.44
CA GLY A 94 -12.32 -1.85 12.76
C GLY A 94 -11.04 -1.81 11.92
N CYS A 95 -10.01 -2.51 12.39
CA CYS A 95 -8.72 -2.62 11.70
C CYS A 95 -8.90 -3.26 10.32
N GLY A 96 -8.48 -2.56 9.28
CA GLY A 96 -8.61 -2.97 7.89
C GLY A 96 -9.96 -2.70 7.24
N THR A 97 -10.92 -2.06 7.93
CA THR A 97 -12.17 -1.61 7.29
C THR A 97 -11.92 -0.64 6.13
N CYS A 98 -10.89 0.19 6.24
CA CYS A 98 -10.40 1.06 5.19
C CYS A 98 -9.26 0.37 4.42
N ASP A 99 -8.28 -0.21 5.12
CA ASP A 99 -7.00 -0.64 4.56
C ASP A 99 -6.71 -2.15 4.74
N MET A 100 -7.03 -3.00 3.77
CA MET A 100 -7.90 -2.71 2.62
C MET A 100 -9.03 -3.73 2.47
N LYS A 101 -9.50 -4.30 3.60
CA LYS A 101 -10.45 -5.42 3.59
C LYS A 101 -11.82 -5.08 2.99
N SER A 102 -12.23 -3.81 2.97
CA SER A 102 -13.42 -3.41 2.22
C SER A 102 -13.22 -3.51 0.71
N GLY A 103 -12.04 -3.13 0.19
CA GLY A 103 -11.64 -3.42 -1.18
C GLY A 103 -11.60 -4.92 -1.48
N VAL A 104 -10.99 -5.72 -0.59
CA VAL A 104 -10.98 -7.20 -0.71
C VAL A 104 -12.39 -7.79 -0.74
N ALA A 105 -13.31 -7.30 0.10
CA ALA A 105 -14.71 -7.73 0.10
C ALA A 105 -15.36 -7.47 -1.27
N VAL A 106 -15.14 -6.28 -1.84
CA VAL A 106 -15.63 -5.94 -3.18
C VAL A 106 -15.06 -6.89 -4.24
N GLN A 107 -13.76 -7.21 -4.21
CA GLN A 107 -13.16 -8.18 -5.14
C GLN A 107 -13.81 -9.56 -5.06
N LEU A 108 -13.97 -10.10 -3.84
CA LEU A 108 -14.60 -11.39 -3.61
C LEU A 108 -16.05 -11.41 -4.10
N ARG A 109 -16.78 -10.31 -3.89
CA ARG A 109 -18.14 -10.14 -4.40
C ARG A 109 -18.20 -10.15 -5.91
N ILE A 110 -17.33 -9.40 -6.59
CA ILE A 110 -17.25 -9.43 -8.05
C ILE A 110 -16.93 -10.84 -8.55
N ALA A 111 -15.97 -11.54 -7.93
CA ALA A 111 -15.62 -12.91 -8.28
C ALA A 111 -16.82 -13.88 -8.21
N ALA A 112 -17.65 -13.75 -7.18
CA ALA A 112 -18.82 -14.62 -6.99
C ALA A 112 -20.02 -14.26 -7.89
N THR A 113 -20.22 -12.97 -8.15
CA THR A 113 -21.49 -12.47 -8.70
C THR A 113 -21.40 -11.98 -10.14
N VAL A 114 -20.19 -11.92 -10.71
CA VAL A 114 -19.95 -11.60 -12.12
C VAL A 114 -19.24 -12.80 -12.77
N PRO A 115 -19.93 -13.93 -13.01
CA PRO A 115 -19.30 -15.14 -13.56
C PRO A 115 -19.00 -15.05 -15.06
N ALA A 116 -19.62 -14.09 -15.77
CA ALA A 116 -19.46 -13.89 -17.21
C ALA A 116 -19.19 -12.41 -17.55
N PRO A 117 -18.09 -11.82 -17.04
CA PRO A 117 -17.71 -10.43 -17.30
C PRO A 117 -17.48 -10.15 -18.80
N ASN A 118 -17.53 -8.86 -19.17
CA ASN A 118 -17.22 -8.38 -20.52
C ASN A 118 -15.72 -8.46 -20.87
N ARG A 119 -14.86 -8.72 -19.88
CA ARG A 119 -13.41 -8.93 -19.98
C ARG A 119 -13.01 -10.15 -19.15
N ASP A 120 -11.88 -10.80 -19.45
CA ASP A 120 -11.38 -11.83 -18.55
C ASP A 120 -10.88 -11.17 -17.26
N LEU A 121 -11.07 -11.84 -16.13
CA LEU A 121 -10.70 -11.30 -14.82
C LEU A 121 -9.63 -12.15 -14.16
N THR A 122 -8.72 -11.47 -13.48
CA THR A 122 -7.79 -12.05 -12.52
C THR A 122 -7.96 -11.35 -11.19
N PHE A 123 -8.25 -12.10 -10.14
CA PHE A 123 -8.35 -11.63 -8.76
C PHE A 123 -7.08 -12.04 -8.03
N VAL A 124 -6.40 -11.07 -7.41
CA VAL A 124 -5.13 -11.29 -6.71
C VAL A 124 -5.27 -10.84 -5.27
N PHE A 125 -5.28 -11.80 -4.36
CA PHE A 125 -5.30 -11.59 -2.92
C PHE A 125 -3.91 -11.92 -2.38
N TYR A 126 -3.15 -10.92 -1.93
CA TYR A 126 -1.74 -11.10 -1.59
C TYR A 126 -1.42 -10.67 -0.16
N ASP A 127 -0.32 -11.18 0.40
CA ASP A 127 0.08 -10.95 1.79
C ASP A 127 1.23 -9.94 1.95
N ASN A 128 1.49 -9.52 3.18
CA ASN A 128 2.66 -8.71 3.57
C ASN A 128 2.87 -7.42 2.75
N GLU A 129 1.82 -6.65 2.46
CA GLU A 129 1.96 -5.33 1.86
C GLU A 129 2.60 -4.33 2.84
N GLU A 130 2.18 -4.39 4.10
CA GLU A 130 2.41 -3.37 5.13
C GLU A 130 3.81 -3.44 5.78
N VAL A 131 4.69 -4.28 5.23
CA VAL A 131 6.02 -4.59 5.75
C VAL A 131 7.10 -4.37 4.68
N ALA A 132 8.33 -4.73 5.00
CA ALA A 132 9.46 -4.51 4.12
C ALA A 132 9.25 -5.20 2.75
N ALA A 133 9.67 -4.51 1.68
CA ALA A 133 9.33 -4.88 0.30
C ALA A 133 9.79 -6.29 -0.10
N GLU A 134 10.78 -6.87 0.57
CA GLU A 134 11.25 -8.23 0.35
C GLU A 134 10.28 -9.31 0.84
N LEU A 135 9.31 -8.99 1.70
CA LEU A 135 8.28 -9.90 2.19
C LEU A 135 6.98 -9.82 1.36
N ASN A 136 6.81 -8.77 0.56
CA ASN A 136 5.58 -8.49 -0.18
C ASN A 136 5.16 -9.63 -1.09
N GLY A 137 3.94 -10.12 -0.90
CA GLY A 137 3.39 -11.27 -1.62
C GLY A 137 3.22 -11.03 -3.11
N LEU A 138 2.77 -9.83 -3.53
CA LEU A 138 2.64 -9.50 -4.93
C LEU A 138 4.00 -9.51 -5.65
N LYS A 139 5.06 -9.03 -4.99
CA LYS A 139 6.44 -9.14 -5.49
C LYS A 139 6.80 -10.59 -5.74
N HIS A 140 6.60 -11.47 -4.75
CA HIS A 140 6.97 -12.87 -4.90
C HIS A 140 6.17 -13.56 -6.01
N VAL A 141 4.87 -13.27 -6.13
CA VAL A 141 4.04 -13.77 -7.23
C VAL A 141 4.56 -13.26 -8.59
N SER A 142 4.92 -11.98 -8.69
CA SER A 142 5.46 -11.42 -9.94
C SER A 142 6.79 -12.03 -10.38
N GLU A 143 7.63 -12.45 -9.42
CA GLU A 143 8.94 -13.06 -9.68
C GLU A 143 8.83 -14.56 -9.99
N ALA A 144 7.97 -15.29 -9.25
CA ALA A 144 7.84 -16.74 -9.37
C ALA A 144 6.82 -17.17 -10.44
N HIS A 145 5.75 -16.39 -10.59
CA HIS A 145 4.59 -16.68 -11.44
C HIS A 145 4.11 -15.45 -12.23
N PRO A 146 4.98 -14.78 -13.02
CA PRO A 146 4.60 -13.59 -13.79
C PRO A 146 3.41 -13.84 -14.74
N GLU A 147 3.21 -15.08 -15.19
CA GLU A 147 2.07 -15.49 -16.03
C GLU A 147 0.71 -15.41 -15.31
N TRP A 148 0.69 -15.34 -13.97
CA TRP A 148 -0.53 -15.12 -13.20
C TRP A 148 -0.96 -13.66 -13.19
N LEU A 149 -0.02 -12.73 -13.43
CA LEU A 149 -0.23 -11.28 -13.37
C LEU A 149 -0.26 -10.64 -14.76
N GLN A 150 -0.42 -11.43 -15.82
CA GLN A 150 -0.62 -10.90 -17.18
C GLN A 150 -2.04 -10.35 -17.34
N GLY A 151 -2.14 -9.10 -17.77
CA GLY A 151 -3.39 -8.42 -18.08
C GLY A 151 -3.16 -7.12 -18.82
N ASP A 152 -4.24 -6.52 -19.31
CA ASP A 152 -4.22 -5.26 -20.06
C ASP A 152 -4.39 -4.04 -19.14
N PHE A 153 -4.90 -4.27 -17.92
CA PHE A 153 -5.14 -3.23 -16.93
C PHE A 153 -5.28 -3.82 -15.53
N ALA A 154 -4.75 -3.13 -14.52
CA ALA A 154 -4.90 -3.50 -13.12
C ALA A 154 -5.61 -2.40 -12.30
N VAL A 155 -6.46 -2.82 -11.38
CA VAL A 155 -7.07 -1.96 -10.37
C VAL A 155 -6.69 -2.53 -9.01
N LEU A 156 -5.94 -1.75 -8.23
CA LEU A 156 -5.70 -2.06 -6.82
C LEU A 156 -6.82 -1.44 -6.01
N LEU A 157 -7.48 -2.24 -5.18
CA LEU A 157 -8.66 -1.77 -4.42
C LEU A 157 -8.32 -1.07 -3.11
N GLU A 158 -7.15 -0.44 -3.08
CA GLU A 158 -6.65 0.47 -2.05
C GLU A 158 -7.66 1.59 -1.74
N PRO A 159 -7.74 2.08 -0.49
CA PRO A 159 -8.68 3.12 -0.13
C PRO A 159 -8.38 4.42 -0.87
N SER A 160 -9.39 4.93 -1.58
CA SER A 160 -9.33 6.15 -2.38
C SER A 160 -10.62 6.97 -2.31
N ASP A 161 -11.46 6.68 -1.31
CA ASP A 161 -12.80 7.24 -1.13
C ASP A 161 -13.70 7.10 -2.37
N GLY A 162 -13.52 6.02 -3.15
CA GLY A 162 -14.21 5.79 -4.41
C GLY A 162 -13.83 6.77 -5.53
N GLN A 163 -12.66 7.40 -5.45
CA GLN A 163 -12.02 8.13 -6.55
C GLN A 163 -10.96 7.26 -7.22
N VAL A 164 -10.65 7.55 -8.49
CA VAL A 164 -9.51 6.92 -9.16
C VAL A 164 -8.24 7.67 -8.76
N GLU A 165 -7.26 6.99 -8.18
CA GLU A 165 -5.95 7.57 -7.94
C GLU A 165 -4.91 7.02 -8.93
N GLY A 166 -4.30 7.92 -9.70
CA GLY A 166 -3.28 7.58 -10.68
C GLY A 166 -1.93 7.32 -10.04
N GLY A 167 -1.27 6.23 -10.46
CA GLY A 167 0.13 5.94 -10.10
C GLY A 167 0.34 5.79 -8.59
N CYS A 168 1.57 6.05 -8.14
CA CYS A 168 1.92 6.18 -6.72
C CYS A 168 3.26 6.91 -6.57
N GLN A 169 3.49 7.56 -5.44
CA GLN A 169 4.81 8.08 -5.12
C GLN A 169 5.76 6.96 -4.72
N GLY A 170 7.03 7.10 -5.07
CA GLY A 170 8.07 6.19 -4.61
C GLY A 170 8.38 6.45 -3.13
N THR A 171 8.91 5.44 -2.45
CA THR A 171 9.34 5.56 -1.05
C THR A 171 10.78 5.12 -0.92
N LEU A 172 11.59 5.93 -0.24
CA LEU A 172 12.98 5.67 0.05
C LEU A 172 13.22 5.94 1.54
N ARG A 173 13.75 4.94 2.26
CA ARG A 173 14.15 5.07 3.66
C ARG A 173 15.65 4.96 3.77
N VAL A 174 16.25 5.95 4.42
CA VAL A 174 17.70 6.00 4.65
C VAL A 174 18.00 6.21 6.12
N LEU A 175 19.11 5.63 6.57
CA LEU A 175 19.72 5.90 7.85
C LEU A 175 20.91 6.83 7.63
N LEU A 176 20.88 7.99 8.29
CA LEU A 176 21.97 8.94 8.31
C LEU A 176 22.65 8.83 9.67
N LYS A 177 23.85 8.25 9.71
CA LYS A 177 24.59 8.03 10.96
C LYS A 177 25.64 9.11 11.14
N THR A 178 25.76 9.58 12.37
CA THR A 178 26.82 10.46 12.84
C THR A 178 27.59 9.74 13.94
N LYS A 179 28.91 9.92 13.93
CA LYS A 179 29.84 9.29 14.85
C LYS A 179 30.41 10.33 15.80
N GLY A 180 30.82 9.85 16.96
CA GLY A 180 31.44 10.64 17.99
C GLY A 180 32.42 9.81 18.81
N GLU A 181 32.79 10.33 19.96
CA GLU A 181 33.67 9.68 20.90
C GLU A 181 33.13 9.83 22.31
N ARG A 182 33.04 8.70 23.03
CA ARG A 182 32.53 8.70 24.40
C ARG A 182 33.43 9.49 25.31
N ALA A 183 32.80 10.30 26.15
CA ALA A 183 33.45 10.96 27.27
C ALA A 183 32.50 11.00 28.46
N HIS A 184 33.06 11.17 29.65
CA HIS A 184 32.25 11.53 30.80
C HIS A 184 31.61 12.91 30.55
N SER A 185 30.31 13.06 30.76
CA SER A 185 29.57 14.32 30.50
C SER A 185 30.20 15.55 31.17
N ALA A 186 30.69 15.42 32.40
CA ALA A 186 31.45 16.46 33.11
C ALA A 186 32.80 16.87 32.47
N ARG A 187 33.28 16.11 31.47
CA ARG A 187 34.50 16.34 30.70
C ARG A 187 34.23 16.15 29.20
N GLY A 188 33.09 16.66 28.73
CA GLY A 188 32.64 16.43 27.35
C GLY A 188 33.62 16.88 26.27
N TRP A 189 34.54 17.81 26.58
CA TRP A 189 35.62 18.24 25.69
C TRP A 189 36.66 17.14 25.38
N MET A 190 36.65 16.03 26.10
CA MET A 190 37.50 14.85 25.83
C MET A 190 36.90 13.89 24.80
N GLY A 191 35.72 14.19 24.26
CA GLY A 191 35.07 13.41 23.23
C GLY A 191 34.34 14.30 22.23
N SER A 192 33.50 13.68 21.41
CA SER A 192 32.67 14.37 20.42
C SER A 192 31.26 13.80 20.46
N ASN A 193 30.25 14.68 20.50
CA ASN A 193 28.88 14.26 20.74
C ASN A 193 28.16 13.99 19.41
N ALA A 194 27.89 12.71 19.13
CA ALA A 194 27.22 12.30 17.90
C ALA A 194 25.80 12.87 17.77
N ILE A 195 25.03 12.98 18.86
CA ILE A 195 23.69 13.61 18.82
C ILE A 195 23.80 15.08 18.42
N HIS A 196 24.81 15.81 18.92
CA HIS A 196 25.02 17.19 18.51
C HIS A 196 25.45 17.29 17.03
N ALA A 197 26.24 16.32 16.54
CA ALA A 197 26.64 16.25 15.14
C ALA A 197 25.45 16.03 14.18
N ALA A 198 24.32 15.49 14.65
CA ALA A 198 23.10 15.35 13.86
C ALA A 198 22.31 16.68 13.67
N ALA A 199 22.70 17.77 14.34
CA ALA A 199 21.98 19.05 14.25
C ALA A 199 21.85 19.60 12.81
N PRO A 200 22.87 19.57 11.93
CA PRO A 200 22.76 20.02 10.55
C PRO A 200 21.77 19.19 9.72
N ILE A 201 21.67 17.88 9.98
CA ILE A 201 20.72 16.98 9.31
C ILE A 201 19.28 17.42 9.61
N LEU A 202 18.97 17.62 10.89
CA LEU A 202 17.64 18.05 11.33
C LEU A 202 17.31 19.48 10.85
N ALA A 203 18.29 20.39 10.87
CA ALA A 203 18.12 21.73 10.34
C ALA A 203 17.81 21.71 8.83
N ARG A 204 18.54 20.90 8.05
CA ARG A 204 18.30 20.72 6.61
C ARG A 204 16.90 20.21 6.34
N LEU A 205 16.45 19.18 7.07
CA LEU A 205 15.09 18.64 6.97
C LEU A 205 14.02 19.68 7.30
N ALA A 206 14.20 20.44 8.38
CA ALA A 206 13.25 21.48 8.80
C ALA A 206 13.12 22.62 7.77
N SER A 207 14.19 22.90 7.03
CA SER A 207 14.21 23.90 5.95
C SER A 207 13.89 23.35 4.55
N TYR A 208 13.65 22.05 4.42
CA TYR A 208 13.52 21.42 3.10
C TYR A 208 12.19 21.80 2.45
N GLU A 209 12.26 22.33 1.22
CA GLU A 209 11.10 22.65 0.40
C GLU A 209 10.89 21.55 -0.66
N PRO A 210 9.86 20.70 -0.53
CA PRO A 210 9.58 19.66 -1.52
C PRO A 210 9.01 20.26 -2.82
N ARG A 211 9.34 19.62 -3.95
CA ARG A 211 8.73 19.93 -5.26
C ARG A 211 7.30 19.38 -5.38
N TRP A 212 6.48 20.08 -6.14
CA TRP A 212 5.09 19.70 -6.42
C TRP A 212 4.88 19.57 -7.95
N PRO A 213 5.44 18.53 -8.59
CA PRO A 213 5.34 18.39 -10.04
C PRO A 213 3.93 18.01 -10.48
N VAL A 214 3.52 18.52 -11.64
CA VAL A 214 2.28 18.11 -12.33
C VAL A 214 2.62 17.07 -13.39
N ILE A 215 2.05 15.87 -13.28
CA ILE A 215 2.29 14.72 -14.16
C ILE A 215 0.92 14.22 -14.64
N ASP A 216 0.71 14.18 -15.96
CA ASP A 216 -0.59 13.84 -16.59
C ASP A 216 -1.79 14.62 -16.02
N GLY A 217 -1.57 15.87 -15.61
CA GLY A 217 -2.60 16.73 -15.01
C GLY A 217 -2.86 16.50 -13.52
N LEU A 218 -2.12 15.61 -12.87
CA LEU A 218 -2.17 15.38 -11.43
C LEU A 218 -0.97 16.02 -10.73
N GLU A 219 -1.21 16.76 -9.64
CA GLU A 219 -0.15 17.40 -8.85
C GLU A 219 0.35 16.45 -7.75
N TYR A 220 1.55 15.90 -7.89
CA TYR A 220 2.17 15.06 -6.85
C TYR A 220 2.95 15.93 -5.89
N ARG A 221 2.92 15.61 -4.59
CA ARG A 221 3.63 16.37 -3.56
C ARG A 221 4.69 15.51 -2.89
N GLU A 222 5.94 15.86 -3.08
CA GLU A 222 7.03 15.16 -2.39
C GLU A 222 7.09 15.48 -0.89
N GLY A 223 7.81 14.64 -0.15
CA GLY A 223 8.06 14.86 1.26
C GLY A 223 9.35 14.18 1.71
N LEU A 224 10.20 14.91 2.43
CA LEU A 224 11.44 14.40 3.01
C LEU A 224 11.42 14.70 4.51
N ASN A 225 11.30 13.66 5.34
CA ASN A 225 11.01 13.83 6.77
C ASN A 225 11.92 12.95 7.63
N ALA A 226 12.36 13.46 8.78
CA ALA A 226 12.86 12.61 9.86
C ALA A 226 11.67 11.82 10.43
N VAL A 227 11.74 10.49 10.38
CA VAL A 227 10.71 9.59 10.94
C VAL A 227 11.21 8.83 12.16
N GLY A 228 12.49 8.97 12.51
CA GLY A 228 13.07 8.44 13.73
C GLY A 228 14.42 9.08 14.02
N ILE A 229 14.77 9.15 15.31
CA ILE A 229 16.11 9.54 15.76
C ILE A 229 16.45 8.73 17.01
N ALA A 230 17.64 8.13 17.02
CA ALA A 230 18.13 7.34 18.14
C ALA A 230 19.60 7.67 18.42
N GLY A 231 19.97 7.65 19.70
CA GLY A 231 21.32 7.93 20.18
C GLY A 231 21.31 8.05 21.70
N GLY A 232 22.48 7.93 22.32
CA GLY A 232 22.60 7.91 23.78
C GLY A 232 22.92 6.52 24.31
N VAL A 233 23.65 6.51 25.43
CA VAL A 233 24.10 5.27 26.08
C VAL A 233 23.74 5.26 27.56
N ALA A 234 24.09 6.33 28.27
CA ALA A 234 23.79 6.53 29.68
C ALA A 234 23.66 8.02 29.98
N GLY A 235 22.94 8.39 31.04
CA GLY A 235 22.66 9.78 31.39
C GLY A 235 23.88 10.65 31.72
N ASN A 236 25.07 10.05 31.86
CA ASN A 236 26.33 10.73 32.17
C ASN A 236 27.43 10.51 31.13
N VAL A 237 27.12 9.96 29.95
CA VAL A 237 28.09 9.64 28.89
C VAL A 237 27.76 10.43 27.62
N ILE A 238 28.78 11.07 27.02
CA ILE A 238 28.67 11.66 25.68
C ILE A 238 28.47 10.53 24.65
N PRO A 239 27.43 10.57 23.82
CA PRO A 239 27.16 9.52 22.85
C PRO A 239 28.14 9.55 21.69
N ASP A 240 28.59 8.36 21.30
CA ASP A 240 29.46 8.08 20.17
C ASP A 240 28.71 7.73 18.87
N GLU A 241 27.39 7.56 18.93
CA GLU A 241 26.56 7.30 17.76
C GLU A 241 25.21 8.03 17.87
N CYS A 242 24.74 8.55 16.74
CA CYS A 242 23.36 8.96 16.54
C CYS A 242 22.91 8.61 15.12
N VAL A 243 21.71 8.03 15.00
CA VAL A 243 21.09 7.65 13.73
C VAL A 243 19.81 8.45 13.54
N VAL A 244 19.72 9.15 12.41
CA VAL A 244 18.49 9.79 11.94
C VAL A 244 17.90 8.95 10.82
N THR A 245 16.70 8.41 11.03
CA THR A 245 15.94 7.71 9.99
C THR A 245 15.15 8.73 9.19
N VAL A 246 15.41 8.80 7.89
CA VAL A 246 14.74 9.72 6.96
C VAL A 246 13.89 8.92 5.98
N ASN A 247 12.64 9.34 5.79
CA ASN A 247 11.77 8.83 4.73
C ASN A 247 11.56 9.90 3.66
N PHE A 248 11.75 9.50 2.41
CA PHE A 248 11.55 10.32 1.24
C PHE A 248 10.43 9.74 0.37
N ARG A 249 9.39 10.53 0.16
CA ARG A 249 8.32 10.30 -0.82
C ARG A 249 8.60 11.15 -2.05
N TYR A 250 8.82 10.50 -3.19
CA TYR A 250 9.19 11.18 -4.43
C TYR A 250 8.19 10.92 -5.55
N ALA A 251 8.04 11.91 -6.44
CA ALA A 251 7.06 11.86 -7.50
C ALA A 251 7.45 10.85 -8.61
N PRO A 252 6.48 10.36 -9.40
CA PRO A 252 6.71 9.41 -10.51
C PRO A 252 7.67 9.86 -11.61
N ASP A 253 7.97 11.17 -11.69
CA ASP A 253 8.92 11.71 -12.65
C ASP A 253 10.39 11.49 -12.28
N ARG A 254 10.67 10.89 -11.11
CA ARG A 254 12.01 10.49 -10.68
C ARG A 254 12.19 8.98 -10.76
N THR A 255 13.35 8.55 -11.26
CA THR A 255 13.80 7.17 -11.08
C THR A 255 14.24 6.90 -9.64
N SER A 256 14.36 5.62 -9.30
CA SER A 256 14.94 5.17 -8.05
C SER A 256 16.35 5.75 -7.81
N GLU A 257 17.20 5.72 -8.84
CA GLU A 257 18.57 6.24 -8.77
C GLU A 257 18.60 7.75 -8.55
N GLU A 258 17.72 8.49 -9.23
CA GLU A 258 17.58 9.94 -9.07
C GLU A 258 17.08 10.31 -7.67
N ALA A 259 16.17 9.52 -7.09
CA ALA A 259 15.69 9.72 -5.73
C ALA A 259 16.82 9.53 -4.70
N VAL A 260 17.63 8.48 -4.84
CA VAL A 260 18.79 8.25 -3.96
C VAL A 260 19.84 9.35 -4.13
N ALA A 261 20.15 9.73 -5.37
CA ALA A 261 21.09 10.81 -5.66
C ALA A 261 20.64 12.13 -5.05
N HIS A 262 19.35 12.47 -5.18
CA HIS A 262 18.76 13.66 -4.58
C HIS A 262 18.89 13.68 -3.05
N VAL A 263 18.57 12.57 -2.36
CA VAL A 263 18.71 12.51 -0.90
C VAL A 263 20.18 12.65 -0.48
N ARG A 264 21.12 12.05 -1.23
CA ARG A 264 22.56 12.24 -0.96
C ARG A 264 22.99 13.69 -1.14
N GLU A 265 22.53 14.36 -2.19
CA GLU A 265 22.81 15.78 -2.44
C GLU A 265 22.26 16.67 -1.32
N VAL A 266 21.02 16.44 -0.89
CA VAL A 266 20.39 17.20 0.21
C VAL A 266 21.21 17.14 1.49
N PHE A 267 21.90 16.02 1.77
CA PHE A 267 22.67 15.83 3.01
C PHE A 267 24.19 15.90 2.86
N ALA A 268 24.72 16.24 1.68
CA ALA A 268 26.17 16.19 1.39
C ALA A 268 27.02 16.99 2.39
N ASP A 269 26.54 18.18 2.80
CA ASP A 269 27.25 19.07 3.73
C ASP A 269 26.77 18.98 5.19
N CYS A 270 26.02 17.93 5.53
CA CYS A 270 25.45 17.78 6.88
C CYS A 270 26.33 17.00 7.86
N GLY A 271 27.54 16.59 7.46
CA GLY A 271 28.44 15.81 8.31
C GLY A 271 27.99 14.38 8.56
N VAL A 272 27.34 13.75 7.56
CA VAL A 272 26.91 12.35 7.63
C VAL A 272 28.13 11.44 7.46
N ASP A 273 28.44 10.61 8.46
CA ASP A 273 29.55 9.65 8.41
C ASP A 273 29.19 8.37 7.64
N GLU A 274 27.92 7.97 7.67
CA GLU A 274 27.43 6.79 6.97
C GLU A 274 26.00 7.02 6.46
N PHE A 275 25.80 6.68 5.20
CA PHE A 275 24.51 6.74 4.51
C PHE A 275 24.12 5.34 4.07
N GLU A 276 23.05 4.82 4.65
CA GLU A 276 22.55 3.47 4.37
C GLU A 276 21.13 3.56 3.81
N VAL A 277 20.88 2.94 2.66
CA VAL A 277 19.53 2.73 2.14
C VAL A 277 19.01 1.44 2.75
N VAL A 278 17.91 1.51 3.50
CA VAL A 278 17.36 0.34 4.21
C VAL A 278 16.04 -0.15 3.62
N ASP A 279 15.38 0.66 2.80
CA ASP A 279 14.13 0.30 2.13
C ASP A 279 13.92 1.24 0.93
N HIS A 280 13.49 0.70 -0.21
CA HIS A 280 13.28 1.46 -1.43
C HIS A 280 12.31 0.77 -2.38
N SER A 281 11.20 1.43 -2.65
CA SER A 281 10.25 1.06 -3.71
C SER A 281 10.10 2.19 -4.72
N SER A 282 10.03 1.82 -6.01
CA SER A 282 9.86 2.76 -7.12
C SER A 282 8.48 3.40 -7.12
N ALA A 283 8.41 4.62 -7.66
CA ALA A 283 7.14 5.27 -8.00
C ALA A 283 6.47 4.59 -9.20
N ALA A 284 5.21 4.92 -9.47
CA ALA A 284 4.48 4.49 -10.66
C ALA A 284 3.86 5.68 -11.38
N MET A 285 4.02 5.74 -12.70
CA MET A 285 3.38 6.78 -13.52
C MET A 285 1.85 6.66 -13.46
N PRO A 286 1.10 7.76 -13.60
CA PRO A 286 -0.36 7.76 -13.46
C PRO A 286 -1.06 6.79 -14.41
N GLY A 287 -0.57 6.67 -15.65
CA GLY A 287 -1.14 5.77 -16.66
C GLY A 287 -2.55 6.15 -17.13
N LEU A 288 -3.07 7.32 -16.74
CA LEU A 288 -4.47 7.71 -16.97
C LEU A 288 -4.82 7.97 -18.43
N SER A 289 -3.80 8.14 -19.29
CA SER A 289 -3.99 8.28 -20.73
C SER A 289 -4.28 6.95 -21.44
N HIS A 290 -4.05 5.81 -20.77
CA HIS A 290 -4.28 4.48 -21.31
C HIS A 290 -5.77 4.25 -21.60
N PRO A 291 -6.15 3.62 -22.74
CA PRO A 291 -7.56 3.41 -23.09
C PRO A 291 -8.37 2.70 -22.00
N ALA A 292 -7.81 1.66 -21.37
CA ALA A 292 -8.48 0.94 -20.29
C ALA A 292 -8.70 1.82 -19.04
N ALA A 293 -7.71 2.67 -18.69
CA ALA A 293 -7.83 3.60 -17.57
C ALA A 293 -8.91 4.66 -17.83
N LYS A 294 -8.98 5.19 -19.07
CA LYS A 294 -10.04 6.14 -19.47
C LYS A 294 -11.43 5.52 -19.39
N ALA A 295 -11.59 4.32 -19.96
CA ALA A 295 -12.87 3.60 -19.90
C ALA A 295 -13.28 3.30 -18.45
N PHE A 296 -12.31 3.00 -17.58
CA PHE A 296 -12.55 2.80 -16.15
C PHE A 296 -13.00 4.09 -15.46
N ILE A 297 -12.28 5.21 -15.65
CA ILE A 297 -12.65 6.53 -15.11
C ILE A 297 -14.06 6.94 -15.57
N GLU A 298 -14.38 6.76 -16.84
CA GLU A 298 -15.70 7.06 -17.39
C GLU A 298 -16.80 6.21 -16.74
N ALA A 299 -16.52 4.93 -16.45
CA ALA A 299 -17.47 4.01 -15.85
C ALA A 299 -17.70 4.25 -14.36
N VAL A 300 -16.65 4.53 -13.58
CA VAL A 300 -16.77 4.75 -12.12
C VAL A 300 -17.10 6.20 -11.76
N GLY A 301 -16.84 7.14 -12.67
CA GLY A 301 -17.02 8.57 -12.47
C GLY A 301 -16.01 9.19 -11.50
N GLY A 302 -16.23 10.46 -11.17
CA GLY A 302 -15.34 11.21 -10.27
C GLY A 302 -14.24 11.96 -11.01
N THR A 303 -13.35 12.59 -10.24
CA THR A 303 -12.17 13.30 -10.78
C THR A 303 -10.92 12.54 -10.34
N PRO A 304 -10.07 12.09 -11.28
CA PRO A 304 -8.85 11.41 -10.91
C PRO A 304 -7.95 12.26 -10.01
N MET A 305 -7.30 11.62 -9.05
CA MET A 305 -6.42 12.26 -8.06
C MET A 305 -5.02 11.62 -8.08
N PRO A 306 -3.97 12.31 -7.59
CA PRO A 306 -2.67 11.70 -7.36
C PRO A 306 -2.70 10.75 -6.15
N LYS A 307 -2.07 9.58 -6.25
CA LYS A 307 -1.76 8.74 -5.09
C LYS A 307 -0.46 9.21 -4.44
N TYR A 308 -0.56 9.78 -3.23
CA TYR A 308 0.59 10.26 -2.47
C TYR A 308 1.30 9.15 -1.65
N GLY A 309 0.55 8.10 -1.32
CA GLY A 309 1.11 6.89 -0.73
C GLY A 309 1.96 6.13 -1.74
N TRP A 310 2.67 5.11 -1.24
CA TRP A 310 3.16 4.05 -2.10
C TRP A 310 2.10 2.94 -2.11
N THR A 311 1.89 2.31 -3.26
CA THR A 311 1.08 1.10 -3.39
C THR A 311 1.71 0.19 -4.43
N ASP A 312 1.23 -1.04 -4.45
CA ASP A 312 1.69 -2.11 -5.33
C ASP A 312 1.36 -1.91 -6.82
N VAL A 313 0.71 -0.80 -7.20
CA VAL A 313 0.54 -0.38 -8.61
C VAL A 313 1.90 -0.27 -9.33
N SER A 314 2.96 0.06 -8.59
CA SER A 314 4.33 0.11 -9.12
C SER A 314 4.84 -1.24 -9.61
N ARG A 315 4.39 -2.35 -9.01
CA ARG A 315 4.77 -3.70 -9.45
C ARG A 315 4.10 -4.09 -10.76
N PHE A 316 2.83 -3.72 -10.94
CA PHE A 316 2.16 -3.88 -12.24
C PHE A 316 2.81 -3.00 -13.32
N SER A 317 3.18 -1.76 -12.98
CA SER A 317 3.92 -0.90 -13.90
C SER A 317 5.26 -1.52 -14.34
N ALA A 318 5.97 -2.21 -13.44
CA ALA A 318 7.20 -2.93 -13.79
C ALA A 318 6.97 -4.14 -14.70
N LEU A 319 5.79 -4.75 -14.65
CA LEU A 319 5.34 -5.81 -15.57
C LEU A 319 4.80 -5.25 -16.90
N GLY A 320 4.76 -3.92 -17.07
CA GLY A 320 4.17 -3.28 -18.24
C GLY A 320 2.64 -3.28 -18.25
N VAL A 321 2.00 -3.57 -17.11
CA VAL A 321 0.54 -3.53 -16.94
C VAL A 321 0.16 -2.16 -16.36
N PRO A 322 -0.60 -1.32 -17.08
CA PRO A 322 -1.09 -0.06 -16.54
C PRO A 322 -1.99 -0.31 -15.33
N ALA A 323 -1.82 0.48 -14.27
CA ALA A 323 -2.52 0.26 -13.01
C ALA A 323 -3.02 1.57 -12.38
N VAL A 324 -4.16 1.49 -11.69
CA VAL A 324 -4.71 2.57 -10.87
C VAL A 324 -5.12 2.06 -9.49
N ASN A 325 -5.30 2.97 -8.55
CA ASN A 325 -5.91 2.68 -7.26
C ASN A 325 -7.39 3.09 -7.31
N TYR A 326 -8.27 2.23 -6.82
CA TYR A 326 -9.69 2.54 -6.68
C TYR A 326 -10.34 1.61 -5.66
N GLY A 327 -10.73 2.16 -4.52
CA GLY A 327 -11.36 1.39 -3.45
C GLY A 327 -12.20 2.23 -2.51
N PRO A 328 -13.10 1.58 -1.74
CA PRO A 328 -13.82 2.25 -0.67
C PRO A 328 -12.89 2.61 0.49
N GLY A 329 -13.28 3.63 1.27
CA GLY A 329 -12.53 4.05 2.46
C GLY A 329 -11.68 5.29 2.22
N ASN A 330 -11.61 6.14 3.25
CA ASN A 330 -10.83 7.37 3.20
C ASN A 330 -9.37 7.05 3.55
N PRO A 331 -8.40 7.27 2.64
CA PRO A 331 -6.99 6.94 2.89
C PRO A 331 -6.39 7.64 4.12
N HIS A 332 -6.96 8.74 4.59
CA HIS A 332 -6.52 9.40 5.83
C HIS A 332 -6.89 8.66 7.12
N LEU A 333 -7.68 7.59 7.03
CA LEU A 333 -8.08 6.74 8.16
C LEU A 333 -7.28 5.44 8.25
N ALA A 334 -6.53 5.09 7.19
CA ALA A 334 -5.60 3.98 7.21
C ALA A 334 -4.63 4.09 8.40
N HIS A 335 -4.32 2.95 9.02
CA HIS A 335 -3.37 2.79 10.13
C HIS A 335 -3.73 3.52 11.43
N LYS A 336 -4.96 4.03 11.55
CA LYS A 336 -5.44 4.67 12.78
C LYS A 336 -6.20 3.69 13.66
N ARG A 337 -6.16 3.94 14.98
CA ARG A 337 -6.96 3.16 15.94
C ARG A 337 -8.46 3.27 15.67
N ASP A 338 -8.90 4.40 15.13
CA ASP A 338 -10.30 4.71 14.81
C ASP A 338 -10.64 4.49 13.32
N GLU A 339 -9.91 3.58 12.67
CA GLU A 339 -10.16 3.17 11.29
C GLU A 339 -11.61 2.72 11.09
N ARG A 340 -12.22 3.21 10.01
CA ARG A 340 -13.63 3.00 9.67
C ARG A 340 -13.90 3.27 8.20
N VAL A 341 -14.99 2.69 7.70
CA VAL A 341 -15.53 2.94 6.36
C VAL A 341 -17.06 3.11 6.42
N GLU A 342 -17.60 4.03 5.62
CA GLU A 342 -19.05 4.14 5.43
C GLU A 342 -19.53 2.99 4.54
N ILE A 343 -20.47 2.17 5.01
CA ILE A 343 -20.92 0.98 4.26
C ILE A 343 -21.50 1.35 2.90
N ALA A 344 -22.13 2.53 2.78
CA ALA A 344 -22.64 3.05 1.53
C ALA A 344 -21.56 3.21 0.46
N LYS A 345 -20.31 3.54 0.85
CA LYS A 345 -19.18 3.65 -0.08
C LYS A 345 -18.69 2.28 -0.54
N VAL A 346 -18.72 1.28 0.34
CA VAL A 346 -18.39 -0.12 -0.01
C VAL A 346 -19.38 -0.65 -1.06
N LEU A 347 -20.68 -0.49 -0.80
CA LEU A 347 -21.74 -0.92 -1.72
C LEU A 347 -21.71 -0.15 -3.05
N ALA A 348 -21.44 1.16 -3.02
CA ALA A 348 -21.27 1.94 -4.24
C ALA A 348 -20.04 1.51 -5.06
N GLY A 349 -18.95 1.14 -4.39
CA GLY A 349 -17.75 0.58 -5.01
C GLY A 349 -18.04 -0.74 -5.73
N GLU A 350 -18.75 -1.66 -5.07
CA GLU A 350 -19.22 -2.92 -5.67
C GLU A 350 -20.06 -2.66 -6.93
N GLU A 351 -21.05 -1.78 -6.84
CA GLU A 351 -21.98 -1.54 -7.95
C GLU A 351 -21.29 -0.88 -9.16
N ARG A 352 -20.39 0.07 -8.93
CA ARG A 352 -19.62 0.71 -10.02
C ARG A 352 -18.71 -0.28 -10.74
N LEU A 353 -18.00 -1.13 -9.98
CA LEU A 353 -17.17 -2.19 -10.57
C LEU A 353 -18.02 -3.21 -11.33
N ARG A 354 -19.14 -3.64 -10.76
CA ARG A 354 -20.09 -4.54 -11.42
C ARG A 354 -20.61 -3.95 -12.73
N THR A 355 -21.01 -2.68 -12.73
CA THR A 355 -21.51 -1.99 -13.92
C THR A 355 -20.43 -1.95 -15.01
N TRP A 356 -19.20 -1.55 -14.67
CA TRP A 356 -18.09 -1.49 -15.63
C TRP A 356 -17.78 -2.86 -16.26
N LEU A 357 -17.85 -3.92 -15.46
CA LEU A 357 -17.52 -5.29 -15.87
C LEU A 357 -18.67 -6.03 -16.57
N THR A 358 -19.87 -5.45 -16.61
CA THR A 358 -21.05 -6.05 -17.26
C THR A 358 -21.67 -5.18 -18.35
N ALA A 359 -21.14 -3.97 -18.57
CA ALA A 359 -21.54 -3.04 -19.64
C ALA A 359 -21.35 -3.60 -21.06
#